data_AF-A0A914MJN5-F1
#
_entry.id   AF-A0A914MJN5-F1
#
_cell.length_a   1.000
_cell.length_b   1.000
_cell.length_c   1.000
_cell.angle_alpha   90.00
_cell.angle_beta   90.00
_cell.angle_gamma   90.00
#
_symmetry.space_group_name_H-M   'P 1'
#
loop_
_entity.id
_entity.type
_entity.pdbx_description
1 polymer ?
#
loop_
_entity_poly.entity_id
_entity_poly.type
_entity_poly.pdbx_seq_one_letter_code
_entity_poly.pdbx_strand_id
1 'polypeptide(L)' 'MLIKIIIFLCLIACYVNGMRQQAVAVKGILLCGNRPAGGVKVKLWDEASIYVN' A
#
# COMPACT_ATOMS: atom_id res chain seq x y z
N MET A 1 -22.94 16.59 27.87
CA MET A 1 -23.17 15.52 26.88
C MET A 1 -22.54 15.86 25.52
N LEU A 2 -22.77 17.07 24.99
CA LEU A 2 -22.24 17.56 23.71
C LEU A 2 -20.70 17.52 23.58
N ILE A 3 -19.96 17.96 24.60
CA ILE A 3 -18.48 17.95 24.59
C ILE A 3 -17.89 16.55 24.45
N LYS A 4 -18.50 15.53 25.06
CA LYS A 4 -18.04 14.14 24.95
C LYS A 4 -18.21 13.60 23.52
N ILE A 5 -19.30 14.01 22.85
CA ILE A 5 -19.60 13.65 21.46
C ILE A 5 -18.58 14.30 20.51
N ILE A 6 -18.28 15.58 20.72
CA ILE A 6 -17.28 16.32 19.92
C ILE A 6 -15.89 15.68 20.07
N ILE A 7 -15.47 15.35 21.30
CA ILE A 7 -14.17 14.69 21.54
C ILE A 7 -14.12 13.33 20.84
N PHE A 8 -15.19 12.53 20.93
CA PHE A 8 -15.27 11.23 20.29
C PHE A 8 -15.17 11.33 18.75
N LEU A 9 -15.86 12.30 18.15
CA LEU A 9 -15.78 12.58 16.70
C LEU A 9 -14.38 13.02 16.26
N CYS A 10 -13.71 13.89 17.03
CA CYS A 10 -12.33 14.31 16.76
C CYS A 10 -11.36 13.12 16.77
N LEU A 11 -11.49 12.19 17.72
CA LEU A 11 -10.62 11.02 17.82
C LEU A 11 -10.78 10.08 16.62
N ILE A 12 -12.00 9.84 16.18
CA ILE A 12 -12.27 9.02 14.99
C ILE A 12 -11.70 9.67 13.73
N ALA A 13 -11.89 10.98 13.57
CA ALA A 13 -11.36 11.71 12.42
C ALA A 13 -9.83 11.60 12.34
N CYS A 14 -9.11 11.76 13.45
CA CYS A 14 -7.65 11.61 13.48
C CYS A 14 -7.20 10.18 13.11
N TYR A 15 -7.94 9.15 13.55
CA TYR A 15 -7.60 7.76 13.29
C TYR A 15 -7.70 7.40 11.80
N VAL A 16 -8.77 7.84 11.13
CA VAL A 16 -9.01 7.52 9.70
C VAL A 16 -7.96 8.15 8.79
N ASN A 17 -7.49 9.37 9.10
CA ASN A 17 -6.46 10.05 8.31
C ASN A 17 -5.07 9.42 8.42
N GLY A 18 -4.82 8.59 9.44
CA GLY A 18 -3.53 7.93 9.67
C GLY A 18 -3.40 6.55 9.05
N MET A 19 -4.44 6.02 8.41
CA MET A 19 -4.40 4.69 7.82
C MET A 19 -3.56 4.69 6.53
N ARG A 20 -2.35 4.15 6.62
CA ARG A 20 -1.49 3.91 5.45
C ARG A 20 -1.96 2.65 4.70
N GLN A 21 -1.72 2.58 3.40
CA GLN A 21 -1.92 1.38 2.59
C GLN A 21 -1.10 0.21 3.19
N GLN A 22 -1.77 -0.79 3.79
CA GLN A 22 -1.10 -1.89 4.50
C GLN A 22 -0.78 -3.10 3.60
N ALA A 23 -1.43 -3.21 2.44
CA ALA A 23 -1.18 -4.27 1.48
C ALA A 23 -1.49 -3.79 0.06
N VAL A 24 -0.63 -4.15 -0.89
CA VAL A 24 -0.84 -3.90 -2.33
C VAL A 24 -0.64 -5.21 -3.08
N ALA A 25 -1.55 -5.50 -4.00
CA ALA A 25 -1.46 -6.63 -4.90
C ALA A 25 -1.37 -6.12 -6.34
N VAL A 26 -0.51 -6.74 -7.15
CA VAL A 26 -0.32 -6.42 -8.56
C VAL A 26 -0.59 -7.66 -9.39
N LYS A 27 -1.28 -7.50 -10.53
CA LYS A 27 -1.59 -8.58 -11.47
C LYS A 27 -1.06 -8.21 -12.86
N GLY A 28 -0.43 -9.18 -13.53
CA GLY A 28 0.10 -9.00 -14.88
C GLY A 28 0.70 -10.29 -15.44
N ILE A 29 1.19 -10.21 -16.68
CA ILE A 29 1.89 -11.31 -17.36
C ILE A 29 3.31 -10.82 -17.64
N LEU A 30 4.31 -11.55 -17.17
CA LEU A 30 5.69 -11.28 -17.54
C LEU A 30 5.95 -11.86 -18.92
N LEU A 31 6.50 -11.07 -19.84
CA LEU A 31 6.84 -11.48 -21.19
C LEU A 31 8.36 -11.65 -21.35
N CYS A 32 8.75 -12.59 -22.21
CA CYS A 32 10.10 -12.75 -22.74
C CYS A 32 9.99 -12.65 -24.27
N GLY A 33 10.25 -11.44 -24.82
CA GLY A 33 9.88 -11.10 -26.19
C GLY A 33 8.36 -11.13 -26.39
N ASN A 34 7.89 -11.84 -27.42
CA ASN A 34 6.45 -11.95 -27.74
C ASN A 34 5.75 -13.15 -27.05
N ARG A 35 6.37 -13.77 -26.04
CA ARG A 35 5.84 -14.96 -25.36
C ARG A 35 5.80 -14.77 -23.84
N PRO A 36 4.87 -15.41 -23.11
CA PRO A 36 4.86 -15.38 -21.66
C PRO A 36 6.09 -16.08 -21.08
N ALA A 37 6.72 -15.47 -20.09
CA ALA A 37 7.88 -16.01 -19.40
C ALA A 37 7.44 -17.11 -18.41
N GLY A 38 7.91 -18.34 -18.64
CA GLY A 38 7.65 -19.50 -17.77
C GLY A 38 8.80 -19.74 -16.78
N GLY A 39 8.48 -20.31 -15.61
CA GLY A 39 9.48 -20.73 -14.62
C GLY A 39 10.20 -19.59 -13.89
N VAL A 40 9.67 -18.36 -13.95
CA VAL A 40 10.27 -17.17 -13.33
C VAL A 40 9.74 -16.95 -11.91
N LYS A 41 10.63 -16.55 -11.00
CA LYS A 41 10.27 -16.14 -9.64
C LYS A 41 10.04 -14.64 -9.61
N VAL A 42 8.82 -14.21 -9.26
CA VAL A 42 8.46 -12.79 -9.15
C VAL A 42 8.25 -12.44 -7.68
N LYS A 43 8.81 -11.31 -7.24
CA LYS A 43 8.62 -10.77 -5.90
C LYS A 43 8.19 -9.31 -6.01
N LEU A 44 7.07 -8.97 -5.37
CA LEU A 44 6.70 -7.56 -5.16
C LEU A 44 7.56 -7.03 -4.01
N TRP A 45 8.24 -5.92 -4.26
CA TRP A 45 9.16 -5.29 -3.31
C TRP A 45 8.91 -3.79 -3.33
N ASP A 46 8.96 -3.17 -2.15
CA ASP A 46 8.79 -1.73 -1.97
C ASP A 46 10.17 -1.10 -1.80
N GLU A 47 10.55 -0.22 -2.72
CA GLU A 47 11.76 0.58 -2.62
C GLU A 47 11.54 1.67 -1.57
N ALA A 48 11.95 1.39 -0.32
CA ALA A 48 12.29 2.48 0.58
C ALA A 48 13.37 3.29 -0.15
N SER A 49 13.04 4.51 -0.57
CA SER A 49 13.91 5.44 -1.27
C SER A 49 15.12 5.79 -0.39
N ILE A 50 16.06 4.87 -0.29
CA ILE A 50 17.43 5.16 0.07
C ILE A 50 18.03 5.69 -1.21
N TYR A 51 18.32 6.99 -1.24
CA TYR A 51 19.18 7.59 -2.24
C TYR A 51 20.44 6.73 -2.39
N VAL A 52 20.60 6.07 -3.54
CA VAL A 52 21.89 5.51 -3.92
C VAL A 52 22.17 5.82 -5.38
N ASN A 53 23.11 6.77 -5.53
CA ASN A 53 23.74 7.32 -6.75
C ASN A 53 22.85 8.07 -7.74
#